data_AF-A0A939XCZ2-F1
#
_entry.id   AF-A0A939XCZ2-F1
#
_cell.length_a   1.000
_cell.length_b   1.000
_cell.length_c   1.000
_cell.angle_alpha   90.00
_cell.angle_beta   90.00
_cell.angle_gamma   90.00
#
_symmetry.space_group_name_H-M   'P 1'
#
loop_
_entity.id
_entity.type
_entity.pdbx_description
1 polymer ?
#
loop_
_entity_poly.entity_id
_entity_poly.type
_entity_poly.pdbx_seq_one_letter_code
_entity_poly.pdbx_strand_id
1 'polypeptide(L)' 'MITRDEAFALFKEYNKDAFHIQHALTVEAVMKWFSSELGYAAEEEYWGIVGLLHDIDFELYPEEHCLKAPELLSKGG' A
#
# COMPACT_ATOMS: atom_id res chain seq x y z
N MET A 1 5.39 9.51 -9.41
CA MET A 1 4.76 8.95 -8.20
C MET A 1 3.29 8.80 -8.53
N ILE A 2 2.78 7.58 -8.37
CA ILE A 2 1.34 7.28 -8.50
C ILE A 2 0.56 8.12 -7.47
N THR A 3 -0.64 8.57 -7.82
CA THR A 3 -1.51 9.26 -6.85
C THR A 3 -2.08 8.26 -5.85
N ARG A 4 -2.53 8.74 -4.67
CA ARG A 4 -3.14 7.87 -3.66
C ARG A 4 -4.37 7.12 -4.18
N ASP A 5 -5.18 7.73 -5.03
CA ASP A 5 -6.37 7.10 -5.60
C ASP A 5 -6.03 6.04 -6.65
N GLU A 6 -5.02 6.28 -7.48
CA GLU A 6 -4.48 5.27 -8.40
C GLU A 6 -3.86 4.09 -7.63
N ALA A 7 -3.11 4.37 -6.55
CA ALA A 7 -2.58 3.34 -5.66
C ALA A 7 -3.70 2.50 -5.01
N PHE A 8 -4.78 3.15 -4.57
CA PHE A 8 -5.93 2.43 -4.01
C PHE A 8 -6.69 1.62 -5.05
N ALA A 9 -6.80 2.13 -6.28
CA ALA A 9 -7.39 1.38 -7.39
C ALA A 9 -6.56 0.13 -7.73
N LEU A 10 -5.22 0.27 -7.79
CA LEU A 10 -4.27 -0.82 -8.00
C LEU A 10 -4.34 -1.85 -6.87
N PHE A 11 -4.31 -1.42 -5.61
CA PHE A 11 -4.43 -2.32 -4.46
C PHE A 11 -5.70 -3.18 -4.53
N LYS A 12 -6.83 -2.52 -4.83
CA LYS A 12 -8.13 -3.19 -5.00
C LYS A 12 -8.19 -4.09 -6.23
N GLU A 13 -7.26 -4.03 -7.17
CA GLU A 13 -7.21 -4.97 -8.28
C GLU A 13 -6.90 -6.39 -7.76
N TYR A 14 -5.94 -6.48 -6.82
CA TYR A 14 -5.41 -7.73 -6.28
C TYR A 14 -6.02 -8.12 -4.93
N ASN A 15 -6.60 -7.17 -4.19
CA ASN A 15 -7.22 -7.41 -2.88
C ASN A 15 -8.70 -7.03 -2.90
N LYS A 16 -9.59 -7.99 -2.64
CA LYS A 16 -11.06 -7.82 -2.66
C LYS A 16 -11.70 -8.05 -1.30
N ASP A 17 -11.07 -8.83 -0.43
CA ASP A 17 -11.63 -9.10 0.89
C ASP A 17 -11.64 -7.81 1.74
N ALA A 18 -12.73 -7.61 2.49
CA ALA A 18 -12.90 -6.44 3.33
C ALA A 18 -11.81 -6.34 4.41
N PHE A 19 -11.29 -7.48 4.89
CA PHE A 19 -10.17 -7.53 5.83
C PHE A 19 -8.90 -6.91 5.22
N HIS A 20 -8.50 -7.32 4.03
CA HIS A 20 -7.29 -6.82 3.38
C HIS A 20 -7.40 -5.32 3.07
N ILE A 21 -8.57 -4.85 2.64
CA ILE A 21 -8.83 -3.42 2.44
C ILE A 21 -8.71 -2.63 3.75
N GLN A 22 -9.35 -3.10 4.82
CA GLN A 22 -9.28 -2.42 6.12
C GLN A 22 -7.87 -2.41 6.69
N HIS A 23 -7.12 -3.52 6.55
CA HIS A 23 -5.73 -3.64 6.96
C HIS A 23 -4.86 -2.60 6.25
N ALA A 24 -4.91 -2.54 4.91
CA ALA A 24 -4.13 -1.60 4.13
C ALA A 24 -4.44 -0.13 4.47
N LEU A 25 -5.72 0.23 4.67
CA LEU A 25 -6.12 1.58 5.10
C LEU A 25 -5.62 1.92 6.51
N THR A 26 -5.58 0.93 7.40
CA THR A 26 -5.05 1.10 8.76
C THR A 26 -3.55 1.37 8.70
N VAL A 27 -2.81 0.62 7.90
CA VAL A 27 -1.36 0.79 7.73
C VAL A 27 -1.04 2.10 6.99
N GLU A 28 -1.82 2.51 5.98
CA GLU A 28 -1.74 3.86 5.37
C GLU A 28 -1.79 4.95 6.46
N ALA A 29 -2.78 4.89 7.36
CA ALA A 29 -2.94 5.89 8.42
C ALA A 29 -1.78 5.86 9.43
N VAL A 30 -1.31 4.67 9.82
CA VAL A 30 -0.16 4.50 10.73
C VAL A 30 1.10 5.10 10.12
N MET A 31 1.36 4.83 8.83
CA MET A 31 2.54 5.36 8.14
C MET A 31 2.51 6.88 8.02
N LYS A 32 1.33 7.47 7.75
CA LYS A 32 1.16 8.93 7.76
C LYS A 32 1.45 9.52 9.14
N TRP A 33 0.90 8.92 10.19
CA TRP A 33 1.16 9.37 11.57
C TRP A 33 2.66 9.36 11.91
N PHE A 34 3.34 8.23 11.65
CA PHE A 34 4.78 8.13 11.91
C PHE A 34 5.63 9.08 11.05
N SER A 35 5.21 9.36 9.80
CA SER A 35 5.92 10.33 8.96
C SER A 35 5.96 11.71 9.63
N SER A 36 4.86 12.15 10.25
CA SER A 36 4.82 13.40 11.00
C SER A 36 5.71 13.34 12.24
N GLU A 37 5.54 12.32 13.08
CA GLU A 37 6.27 12.17 14.35
C GLU A 37 7.80 12.09 14.18
N LEU A 38 8.26 11.52 13.06
CA LEU A 38 9.68 11.33 12.76
C LEU A 38 10.30 12.45 11.93
N GLY A 39 9.54 13.52 11.62
CA GLY A 39 10.05 14.68 10.89
C GLY A 39 10.02 14.57 9.36
N TYR A 40 9.29 13.59 8.83
CA TYR A 40 9.05 13.34 7.39
C TYR A 40 7.65 13.83 6.94
N ALA A 41 7.07 14.83 7.61
CA ALA A 41 5.73 15.34 7.28
C ALA A 41 5.58 15.80 5.82
N ALA A 42 6.66 16.29 5.20
CA ALA A 42 6.67 16.66 3.79
C ALA A 42 6.51 15.46 2.83
N GLU A 43 6.72 14.24 3.32
CA GLU A 43 6.63 12.97 2.60
C GLU A 43 5.43 12.14 3.06
N GLU A 44 4.47 12.72 3.80
CA GLU A 44 3.33 12.00 4.38
C GLU A 44 2.57 11.17 3.33
N GLU A 45 2.30 11.74 2.16
CA GLU A 45 1.59 11.03 1.08
C GLU A 45 2.40 9.84 0.55
N TYR A 46 3.73 9.98 0.41
CA TYR A 46 4.61 8.90 0.01
C TYR A 46 4.53 7.73 1.00
N TRP A 47 4.71 8.02 2.29
CA TRP A 47 4.67 6.99 3.33
C TRP A 47 3.27 6.37 3.46
N GLY A 48 2.22 7.16 3.25
CA GLY A 48 0.85 6.66 3.15
C GLY A 48 0.68 5.65 2.02
N ILE A 49 1.17 5.95 0.81
CA ILE A 49 1.10 5.05 -0.35
C ILE A 49 1.93 3.78 -0.11
N VAL A 50 3.12 3.89 0.49
CA VAL A 50 3.94 2.73 0.90
C VAL A 50 3.14 1.82 1.84
N GLY A 51 2.50 2.40 2.87
CA GLY A 51 1.65 1.65 3.78
C GLY A 51 0.42 1.02 3.11
N LEU A 52 -0.19 1.71 2.15
CA LEU A 52 -1.35 1.21 1.42
C LEU A 52 -1.00 0.00 0.53
N LEU A 53 0.18 0.01 -0.08
CA LEU A 53 0.58 -1.00 -1.07
C LEU A 53 1.47 -2.12 -0.50
N HIS A 54 1.84 -2.08 0.77
CA HIS A 54 2.84 -2.99 1.35
C HIS A 54 2.52 -4.48 1.14
N ASP A 55 1.24 -4.85 1.21
CA ASP A 55 0.74 -6.22 1.07
C ASP A 55 -0.06 -6.42 -0.24
N ILE A 56 0.24 -5.67 -1.30
CA ILE A 56 -0.50 -5.72 -2.58
C ILE A 56 -0.64 -7.15 -3.14
N ASP A 57 0.31 -8.03 -2.89
CA ASP A 57 0.34 -9.40 -3.40
C ASP A 57 -0.32 -10.44 -2.48
N PHE A 58 -0.67 -10.09 -1.23
CA PHE A 58 -0.94 -11.08 -0.19
C PHE A 58 -2.20 -11.91 -0.43
N GLU A 59 -3.31 -11.31 -0.84
CA GLU A 59 -4.58 -12.05 -1.00
C GLU A 59 -4.51 -13.14 -2.09
N LEU A 60 -3.83 -12.86 -3.22
CA LEU A 60 -3.74 -13.80 -4.35
C LEU A 60 -2.48 -14.66 -4.33
N TYR A 61 -1.40 -14.18 -3.72
CA TYR A 61 -0.09 -14.82 -3.72
C TYR A 61 0.52 -14.94 -2.30
N PRO A 62 -0.20 -15.53 -1.32
CA PRO A 62 0.28 -15.56 0.08
C PRO A 62 1.60 -16.32 0.24
N GLU A 63 1.83 -17.38 -0.55
CA GLU A 63 3.07 -18.18 -0.51
C GLU A 63 4.25 -17.50 -1.22
N GLU A 64 3.97 -16.50 -2.05
CA GLU A 64 4.98 -15.69 -2.76
C GLU A 64 4.98 -14.23 -2.28
N HIS A 65 4.44 -13.98 -1.08
CA HIS A 65 4.37 -12.65 -0.52
C HIS A 65 5.77 -12.00 -0.46
N CYS A 66 5.82 -10.72 -0.82
CA CYS A 66 7.02 -9.92 -1.08
C CYS A 66 7.81 -10.31 -2.34
N LEU A 67 7.60 -11.49 -2.92
CA LEU A 67 8.23 -11.89 -4.18
C LEU A 67 7.41 -11.42 -5.39
N LYS A 68 6.07 -11.41 -5.27
CA LYS A 68 5.17 -10.92 -6.32
C LYS A 68 4.96 -9.42 -6.29
N ALA A 69 5.04 -8.78 -5.14
CA ALA A 69 4.84 -7.33 -5.01
C ALA A 69 5.63 -6.49 -6.03
N PRO A 70 6.94 -6.70 -6.28
CA PRO A 70 7.68 -5.89 -7.26
C PRO A 70 7.10 -5.99 -8.68
N GLU A 71 6.64 -7.18 -9.09
CA GLU A 71 6.02 -7.39 -10.40
C GLU A 71 4.69 -6.63 -10.51
N LEU A 72 3.85 -6.71 -9.48
CA LEU A 72 2.54 -6.07 -9.46
C LEU A 72 2.66 -4.54 -9.40
N LEU A 73 3.57 -4.03 -8.56
CA LEU A 73 3.86 -2.60 -8.44
C LEU A 73 4.39 -2.03 -9.75
N SER A 74 5.31 -2.73 -10.43
CA SER A 74 5.89 -2.28 -11.70
C SER A 74 4.84 -2.15 -12.82
N LYS A 75 3.75 -2.94 -12.78
CA LYS A 75 2.64 -2.81 -13.74
C LYS A 75 1.74 -1.60 -13.45
N GLY A 76 1.70 -1.17 -12.19
CA GLY A 76 0.86 -0.07 -11.71
C GLY A 76 1.44 1.33 -11.95
N GLY A 77 2.75 1.44 -12.24
CA GLY A 77 3.44 2.70 -12.55
C GLY A 77 4.69 2.94 -11.72
#